data_AF-A7RLW3-F1
#
_entry.id   AF-A7RLW3-F1
#
_cell.length_a   1.000
_cell.length_b   1.000
_cell.length_c   1.000
_cell.angle_alpha   90.00
_cell.angle_beta   90.00
_cell.angle_gamma   90.00
#
_symmetry.space_group_name_H-M   'P 1'
#
loop_
_entity.id
_entity.type
_entity.pdbx_description
1 polymer ?
#
loop_
_entity_poly.entity_id
_entity_poly.type
_entity_poly.pdbx_seq_one_letter_code
_entity_poly.pdbx_strand_id
1 'polypeptide(L)'
;MSKKSSASSGEEGRSKKKGGGFLARQAKAKKTISEEELLSKDSIRPEDVKRLARSTENYLCEPTANVYNIDFTRFKIRDMETGATLFEIAKPDNIDEEITDNDEDPNAGRYVRYKFTPEFLKLKTVGATVEFTVGDKPVTNFRMVERHYYHEKLLKSFDFEFGFCIPNSKNTCEHIYEFPTLTPDEMQEMIEHPFETKSDSFYFVDNKLIMHNKADYAYNG
;
A
#
# COMPACT_ATOMS: atom_id res chain seq x y z
N MET A 1 41.39 57.72 29.71
CA MET A 1 42.63 57.83 28.90
C MET A 1 43.39 56.52 29.05
N SER A 2 44.04 55.89 28.07
CA SER A 2 44.02 56.00 26.59
C SER A 2 44.84 54.81 26.03
N LYS A 3 44.37 54.13 24.96
CA LYS A 3 45.14 53.50 23.84
C LYS A 3 46.33 52.54 24.14
N LYS A 4 46.75 51.57 23.31
CA LYS A 4 46.17 50.67 22.26
C LYS A 4 47.35 49.83 21.68
N SER A 5 47.12 48.58 21.22
CA SER A 5 47.99 47.78 20.28
C SER A 5 49.44 47.42 20.73
N SER A 6 50.15 46.35 20.30
CA SER A 6 50.00 45.23 19.31
C SER A 6 51.22 44.26 19.45
N ALA A 7 51.32 43.01 18.95
CA ALA A 7 50.42 41.96 18.43
C ALA A 7 51.23 40.65 18.07
N SER A 8 50.55 39.57 17.63
CA SER A 8 51.04 38.45 16.76
C SER A 8 51.90 37.28 17.31
N SER A 9 51.38 36.04 17.30
CA SER A 9 51.85 34.89 16.45
C SER A 9 51.15 33.53 16.74
N GLY A 10 50.86 32.71 15.69
CA GLY A 10 50.53 31.26 15.70
C GLY A 10 49.22 30.79 16.40
N GLU A 11 48.53 29.69 16.03
CA GLU A 11 48.65 28.72 14.92
C GLU A 11 47.28 28.02 14.65
N GLU A 12 47.17 27.11 13.68
CA GLU A 12 45.90 26.66 13.04
C GLU A 12 45.05 25.60 13.79
N GLY A 13 43.74 25.51 13.46
CA GLY A 13 42.76 24.68 14.21
C GLY A 13 41.52 24.10 13.48
N ARG A 14 41.55 23.95 12.14
CA ARG A 14 40.70 23.02 11.32
C ARG A 14 39.16 23.04 11.49
N SER A 15 38.48 23.74 10.57
CA SER A 15 37.03 23.70 10.35
C SER A 15 36.52 22.31 9.88
N LYS A 16 35.58 21.68 10.61
CA LYS A 16 34.84 20.49 10.13
C LYS A 16 33.67 20.91 9.23
N LYS A 17 33.80 20.70 7.92
CA LYS A 17 32.71 20.91 6.93
C LYS A 17 31.53 19.97 7.21
N LYS A 18 30.31 20.52 7.37
CA LYS A 18 29.06 19.77 7.17
C LYS A 18 28.93 19.47 5.66
N GLY A 19 29.19 18.22 5.26
CA GLY A 19 29.31 17.83 3.85
C GLY A 19 28.62 16.51 3.48
N GLY A 20 27.59 16.10 4.23
CA GLY A 20 26.89 14.81 4.03
C GLY A 20 25.54 14.88 3.30
N GLY A 21 25.16 16.04 2.75
CA GLY A 21 23.77 16.29 2.30
C GLY A 21 23.45 15.91 0.85
N PHE A 22 24.37 16.12 -0.10
CA PHE A 22 24.02 16.09 -1.53
C PHE A 22 24.03 14.67 -2.12
N LEU A 23 25.13 13.94 -1.96
CA LEU A 23 25.30 12.58 -2.50
C LEU A 23 24.28 11.59 -1.89
N ALA A 24 23.96 11.73 -0.61
CA ALA A 24 22.95 10.90 0.05
C ALA A 24 21.53 11.17 -0.47
N ARG A 25 21.20 12.43 -0.79
CA ARG A 25 19.91 12.79 -1.43
C ARG A 25 19.84 12.28 -2.87
N GLN A 26 20.91 12.40 -3.66
CA GLN A 26 20.99 11.81 -5.01
C GLN A 26 20.88 10.28 -5.00
N ALA A 27 21.50 9.61 -4.02
CA ALA A 27 21.39 8.16 -3.86
C ALA A 27 19.99 7.69 -3.45
N LYS A 28 19.28 8.46 -2.60
CA LYS A 28 17.85 8.23 -2.31
C LYS A 28 16.97 8.43 -3.55
N ALA A 29 17.20 9.51 -4.31
CA ALA A 29 16.42 9.83 -5.51
C ALA A 29 16.50 8.75 -6.60
N LYS A 30 17.64 8.04 -6.72
CA LYS A 30 17.75 6.87 -7.62
C LYS A 30 17.01 5.62 -7.13
N LYS A 31 16.51 5.58 -5.89
CA LYS A 31 15.91 4.39 -5.27
C LYS A 31 14.39 4.44 -5.22
N THR A 32 13.80 5.62 -5.05
CA THR A 32 12.35 5.85 -5.15
C THR A 32 11.89 5.98 -6.61
N ILE A 33 10.59 5.96 -6.86
CA ILE A 33 9.96 6.31 -8.15
C ILE A 33 8.73 7.18 -7.87
N SER A 34 8.44 8.14 -8.75
CA SER A 34 7.24 8.98 -8.65
C SER A 34 6.02 8.30 -9.29
N GLU A 35 4.82 8.82 -9.04
CA GLU A 35 3.58 8.31 -9.66
C GLU A 35 3.55 8.62 -11.16
N GLU A 36 4.00 9.81 -11.53
CA GLU A 36 4.11 10.29 -12.91
C GLU A 36 5.13 9.45 -13.73
N GLU A 37 6.21 9.01 -13.09
CA GLU A 37 7.17 8.04 -13.65
C GLU A 37 6.60 6.61 -13.82
N LEU A 38 5.49 6.28 -13.13
CA LEU A 38 4.77 5.01 -13.33
C LEU A 38 3.71 5.14 -14.42
N LEU A 39 2.91 6.21 -14.38
CA LEU A 39 1.86 6.49 -15.36
C LEU A 39 2.39 6.71 -16.79
N SER A 40 3.67 7.08 -16.93
CA SER A 40 4.35 7.22 -18.23
C SER A 40 4.97 5.93 -18.78
N LYS A 41 4.76 4.78 -18.14
CA LYS A 41 5.26 3.46 -18.62
C LYS A 41 4.21 2.67 -19.38
N ASP A 42 4.65 1.98 -20.44
CA ASP A 42 3.84 1.00 -21.18
C ASP A 42 3.33 -0.16 -20.32
N SER A 43 4.07 -0.51 -19.25
CA SER A 43 3.71 -1.56 -18.31
C SER A 43 4.40 -1.35 -16.95
N ILE A 44 3.61 -1.36 -15.88
CA ILE A 44 4.08 -1.27 -14.50
C ILE A 44 4.32 -2.69 -13.95
N ARG A 45 5.44 -2.88 -13.24
CA ARG A 45 5.88 -4.18 -12.70
C ARG A 45 5.91 -4.18 -11.16
N PRO A 46 5.94 -5.35 -10.48
CA PRO A 46 6.00 -5.41 -9.01
C PRO A 46 7.18 -4.63 -8.39
N GLU A 47 8.35 -4.68 -9.03
CA GLU A 47 9.56 -3.96 -8.57
C GLU A 47 9.48 -2.44 -8.73
N ASP A 48 8.54 -1.95 -9.53
CA ASP A 48 8.30 -0.52 -9.69
C ASP A 48 7.47 0.01 -8.51
N VAL A 49 6.33 -0.60 -8.20
CA VAL A 49 5.48 -0.16 -7.08
C VAL A 49 6.16 -0.33 -5.72
N LYS A 50 7.07 -1.30 -5.57
CA LYS A 50 7.91 -1.45 -4.37
C LYS A 50 8.78 -0.23 -4.06
N ARG A 51 9.04 0.63 -5.06
CA ARG A 51 9.85 1.86 -4.94
C ARG A 51 9.02 3.12 -4.63
N LEU A 52 7.68 3.03 -4.56
CA LEU A 52 6.83 4.14 -4.16
C LEU A 52 7.11 4.54 -2.71
N ALA A 53 7.30 5.85 -2.47
CA ALA A 53 7.57 6.40 -1.14
C ALA A 53 6.29 6.81 -0.38
N ARG A 54 5.20 7.07 -1.11
CA ARG A 54 3.90 7.55 -0.64
C ARG A 54 2.78 6.78 -1.36
N SER A 55 1.57 6.82 -0.82
CA SER A 55 0.38 6.33 -1.53
C SER A 55 0.17 7.12 -2.83
N THR A 56 -0.29 6.48 -3.90
CA THR A 56 -0.59 7.22 -5.14
C THR A 56 -1.89 8.03 -5.00
N GLU A 57 -1.98 9.14 -5.70
CA GLU A 57 -3.18 9.99 -5.77
C GLU A 57 -4.21 9.36 -6.74
N ASN A 58 -3.76 8.90 -7.91
CA ASN A 58 -4.61 8.31 -8.96
C ASN A 58 -4.45 6.79 -9.04
N TYR A 59 -5.31 6.13 -9.83
CA TYR A 59 -5.15 4.72 -10.15
C TYR A 59 -4.09 4.52 -11.25
N LEU A 60 -3.09 3.68 -10.98
CA LEU A 60 -2.06 3.27 -11.94
C LEU A 60 -2.52 2.38 -13.11
N CYS A 61 -3.80 1.99 -13.17
CA CYS A 61 -4.38 1.26 -14.29
C CYS A 61 -5.90 1.46 -14.37
N GLU A 62 -6.42 1.46 -15.60
CA GLU A 62 -7.86 1.43 -15.89
C GLU A 62 -8.48 0.07 -15.51
N PRO A 63 -9.79 0.00 -15.22
CA PRO A 63 -10.47 -1.27 -14.94
C PRO A 63 -10.37 -2.28 -16.10
N THR A 64 -10.33 -1.78 -17.34
CA THR A 64 -10.15 -2.57 -18.56
C THR A 64 -8.81 -3.30 -18.64
N ALA A 65 -7.84 -2.99 -17.76
CA ALA A 65 -6.62 -3.78 -17.61
C ALA A 65 -6.86 -5.17 -17.00
N ASN A 66 -8.00 -5.39 -16.32
CA ASN A 66 -8.41 -6.68 -15.76
C ASN A 66 -8.95 -7.62 -16.84
N VAL A 67 -8.13 -7.91 -17.85
CA VAL A 67 -8.48 -8.76 -19.00
C VAL A 67 -8.72 -10.24 -18.64
N TYR A 68 -8.58 -10.61 -17.38
CA TYR A 68 -8.78 -11.96 -16.82
C TYR A 68 -10.10 -12.11 -16.07
N ASN A 69 -10.89 -11.03 -15.96
CA ASN A 69 -12.14 -10.97 -15.20
C ASN A 69 -11.97 -11.52 -13.77
N ILE A 70 -10.91 -11.10 -13.08
CA ILE A 70 -10.71 -11.43 -11.67
C ILE A 70 -11.65 -10.55 -10.85
N ASP A 71 -12.54 -11.15 -10.06
CA ASP A 71 -13.46 -10.40 -9.20
C ASP A 71 -13.46 -10.89 -7.74
N PHE A 72 -13.27 -9.96 -6.80
CA PHE A 72 -13.26 -10.27 -5.37
C PHE A 72 -14.70 -10.31 -4.82
N THR A 73 -15.12 -11.50 -4.40
CA THR A 73 -16.50 -11.78 -3.96
C THR A 73 -16.65 -11.79 -2.45
N ARG A 74 -15.59 -12.09 -1.68
CA ARG A 74 -15.60 -12.02 -0.21
C ARG A 74 -14.23 -11.66 0.34
N PHE A 75 -14.21 -10.85 1.39
CA PHE A 75 -13.01 -10.51 2.15
C PHE A 75 -13.31 -10.53 3.64
N LYS A 76 -12.49 -11.25 4.40
CA LYS A 76 -12.64 -11.45 5.85
C LYS A 76 -11.29 -11.29 6.53
N ILE A 77 -11.22 -10.48 7.59
CA ILE A 77 -10.06 -10.37 8.47
C ILE A 77 -10.38 -11.03 9.82
N ARG A 78 -9.48 -11.89 10.30
CA ARG A 78 -9.51 -12.44 11.66
C ARG A 78 -8.21 -12.16 12.41
N ASP A 79 -8.30 -11.95 13.70
CA ASP A 79 -7.15 -12.02 14.60
C ASP A 79 -6.64 -13.47 14.65
N MET A 80 -5.33 -13.67 14.51
CA MET A 80 -4.71 -15.00 14.59
C MET A 80 -4.50 -15.47 16.02
N GLU A 81 -4.44 -14.57 17.01
CA GLU A 81 -4.25 -14.92 18.42
C GLU A 81 -5.57 -15.37 19.09
N THR A 82 -6.67 -14.65 18.87
CA THR A 82 -8.00 -14.99 19.45
C THR A 82 -8.94 -15.72 18.51
N GLY A 83 -8.70 -15.68 17.19
CA GLY A 83 -9.64 -16.19 16.17
C GLY A 83 -10.85 -15.28 15.91
N ALA A 84 -10.97 -14.13 16.58
CA ALA A 84 -12.09 -13.20 16.41
C ALA A 84 -12.13 -12.62 14.98
N THR A 85 -13.32 -12.56 14.38
CA THR A 85 -13.51 -11.86 13.10
C THR A 85 -13.54 -10.35 13.34
N LEU A 86 -12.60 -9.63 12.74
CA LEU A 86 -12.41 -8.19 12.89
C LEU A 86 -13.15 -7.39 11.79
N PHE A 87 -13.27 -8.00 10.62
CA PHE A 87 -13.98 -7.45 9.46
C PHE A 87 -14.48 -8.58 8.57
N GLU A 88 -15.64 -8.42 7.97
CA GLU A 88 -16.13 -9.31 6.91
C GLU A 88 -17.05 -8.55 5.97
N ILE A 89 -16.82 -8.70 4.67
CA ILE A 89 -17.69 -8.23 3.59
C ILE A 89 -17.80 -9.33 2.53
N ALA A 90 -19.01 -9.51 1.99
CA ALA A 90 -19.28 -10.35 0.84
C ALA A 90 -20.14 -9.56 -0.14
N LYS A 91 -19.88 -9.72 -1.45
CA LYS A 91 -20.85 -9.35 -2.48
C LYS A 91 -22.08 -10.26 -2.32
N PRO A 92 -23.31 -9.74 -2.44
CA PRO A 92 -24.50 -10.58 -2.41
C PRO A 92 -24.53 -11.50 -3.65
N ASP A 93 -24.87 -12.78 -3.45
CA ASP A 93 -24.84 -13.81 -4.51
C ASP A 93 -25.86 -13.61 -5.66
N ASN A 94 -26.73 -12.58 -5.56
CA ASN A 94 -27.90 -12.37 -6.43
C ASN A 94 -27.88 -11.01 -7.16
N ILE A 95 -26.72 -10.57 -7.66
CA ILE A 95 -26.71 -9.53 -8.71
C ILE A 95 -26.64 -10.28 -10.05
N ASP A 96 -27.82 -10.56 -10.62
CA ASP A 96 -27.90 -10.89 -12.05
C ASP A 96 -27.21 -9.77 -12.85
N GLU A 97 -26.43 -10.12 -13.86
CA GLU A 97 -25.61 -9.20 -14.66
C GLU A 97 -26.44 -8.14 -15.45
N GLU A 98 -27.76 -8.09 -15.27
CA GLU A 98 -28.71 -7.20 -15.93
C GLU A 98 -28.99 -5.87 -15.19
N ILE A 99 -28.42 -5.62 -13.99
CA ILE A 99 -28.68 -4.37 -13.22
C ILE A 99 -27.43 -3.68 -12.65
N THR A 100 -26.40 -3.44 -13.48
CA THR A 100 -25.37 -2.38 -13.22
C THR A 100 -24.93 -1.62 -14.47
N ASP A 101 -25.78 -1.48 -15.49
CA ASP A 101 -25.49 -0.67 -16.69
C ASP A 101 -25.75 0.85 -16.46
N ASN A 102 -25.47 1.33 -15.23
CA ASN A 102 -25.70 2.70 -14.76
C ASN A 102 -24.74 3.16 -13.62
N ASP A 103 -23.64 2.44 -13.35
CA ASP A 103 -22.56 3.02 -12.52
C ASP A 103 -21.67 3.91 -13.41
N GLU A 104 -21.93 5.23 -13.38
CA GLU A 104 -21.16 6.24 -14.14
C GLU A 104 -19.68 6.35 -13.68
N ASP A 105 -19.32 5.79 -12.52
CA ASP A 105 -17.92 5.72 -12.06
C ASP A 105 -17.29 4.35 -12.39
N PRO A 106 -16.38 4.27 -13.39
CA PRO A 106 -15.66 3.03 -13.70
C PRO A 106 -14.76 2.54 -12.55
N ASN A 107 -14.56 3.32 -11.49
CA ASN A 107 -13.82 2.92 -10.30
C ASN A 107 -14.70 2.48 -9.11
N ALA A 108 -16.01 2.33 -9.31
CA ALA A 108 -16.91 1.77 -8.32
C ALA A 108 -16.34 0.44 -7.74
N GLY A 109 -16.32 0.33 -6.42
CA GLY A 109 -15.78 -0.83 -5.71
C GLY A 109 -14.24 -0.94 -5.61
N ARG A 110 -13.45 -0.07 -6.28
CA ARG A 110 -11.98 -0.07 -6.17
C ARG A 110 -11.43 0.65 -4.94
N TYR A 111 -12.29 1.33 -4.18
CA TYR A 111 -11.96 2.06 -2.96
C TYR A 111 -12.71 1.49 -1.74
N VAL A 112 -12.01 1.20 -0.64
CA VAL A 112 -12.64 0.74 0.61
C VAL A 112 -12.23 1.63 1.79
N ARG A 113 -13.22 2.08 2.57
CA ARG A 113 -13.01 2.87 3.79
C ARG A 113 -13.20 2.01 5.03
N TYR A 114 -12.11 1.70 5.72
CA TYR A 114 -12.13 0.90 6.93
C TYR A 114 -12.31 1.75 8.19
N LYS A 115 -13.11 1.24 9.12
CA LYS A 115 -13.26 1.77 10.47
C LYS A 115 -12.96 0.66 11.47
N PHE A 116 -11.87 0.82 12.19
CA PHE A 116 -11.40 -0.10 13.23
C PHE A 116 -11.35 0.61 14.58
N THR A 117 -11.28 -0.19 15.65
CA THR A 117 -11.04 0.30 17.00
C THR A 117 -9.54 0.49 17.25
N PRO A 118 -9.13 1.25 18.29
CA PRO A 118 -7.72 1.43 18.65
C PRO A 118 -6.96 0.13 18.92
N GLU A 119 -7.65 -0.92 19.36
CA GLU A 119 -7.05 -2.24 19.64
C GLU A 119 -6.50 -2.92 18.38
N PHE A 120 -7.02 -2.59 17.19
CA PHE A 120 -6.53 -3.14 15.92
C PHE A 120 -5.04 -2.84 15.70
N LEU A 121 -4.56 -1.66 16.11
CA LEU A 121 -3.15 -1.26 15.99
C LEU A 121 -2.21 -2.04 16.92
N LYS A 122 -2.74 -2.79 17.91
CA LYS A 122 -1.96 -3.61 18.86
C LYS A 122 -1.82 -5.07 18.43
N LEU A 123 -2.54 -5.48 17.40
CA LEU A 123 -2.50 -6.85 16.88
C LEU A 123 -1.11 -7.15 16.28
N LYS A 124 -0.60 -8.36 16.52
CA LYS A 124 0.68 -8.79 15.93
C LYS A 124 0.49 -9.40 14.55
N THR A 125 -0.55 -10.22 14.41
CA THR A 125 -0.80 -11.02 13.21
C THR A 125 -2.29 -11.16 12.94
N VAL A 126 -2.73 -10.87 11.71
CA VAL A 126 -4.09 -11.13 11.24
C VAL A 126 -4.08 -12.06 10.03
N GLY A 127 -5.10 -12.90 9.92
CA GLY A 127 -5.37 -13.71 8.73
C GLY A 127 -6.44 -13.02 7.91
N ALA A 128 -6.15 -12.77 6.63
CA ALA A 128 -7.10 -12.19 5.69
C ALA A 128 -7.50 -13.24 4.65
N THR A 129 -8.72 -13.77 4.76
CA THR A 129 -9.30 -14.67 3.78
C THR A 129 -9.93 -13.87 2.64
N VAL A 130 -9.58 -14.21 1.41
CA VAL A 130 -10.10 -13.60 0.18
C VAL A 130 -10.70 -14.69 -0.69
N GLU A 131 -11.93 -14.48 -1.16
CA GLU A 131 -12.56 -15.31 -2.18
C GLU A 131 -12.74 -14.50 -3.47
N PHE A 132 -12.41 -15.10 -4.61
CA PHE A 132 -12.48 -14.43 -5.90
C PHE A 132 -12.80 -15.39 -7.04
N THR A 133 -13.48 -14.90 -8.07
CA THR A 133 -13.67 -15.61 -9.33
C THR A 133 -12.58 -15.24 -10.33
N VAL A 134 -12.39 -16.11 -11.33
CA VAL A 134 -11.51 -15.88 -12.48
C VAL A 134 -12.28 -16.27 -13.74
N GLY A 135 -12.14 -15.47 -14.80
CA GLY A 135 -12.77 -15.71 -16.10
C GLY A 135 -12.16 -16.86 -16.90
N ASP A 136 -12.36 -16.83 -18.21
CA ASP A 136 -12.02 -17.89 -19.16
C ASP A 136 -10.51 -18.09 -19.38
N LYS A 137 -9.71 -17.04 -19.17
CA LYS A 137 -8.26 -17.06 -19.37
C LYS A 137 -7.53 -17.64 -18.16
N PRO A 138 -6.51 -18.49 -18.37
CA PRO A 138 -5.64 -18.95 -17.29
C PRO A 138 -4.88 -17.79 -16.68
N VAL A 139 -4.80 -17.80 -15.35
CA VAL A 139 -4.11 -16.79 -14.56
C VAL A 139 -2.85 -17.42 -13.96
N THR A 140 -1.69 -16.96 -14.42
CA THR A 140 -0.36 -17.41 -14.02
C THR A 140 0.39 -16.34 -13.23
N ASN A 141 1.13 -16.77 -12.20
CA ASN A 141 1.93 -15.89 -11.35
C ASN A 141 1.11 -14.73 -10.75
N PHE A 142 -0.12 -15.01 -10.30
CA PHE A 142 -0.97 -13.98 -9.69
C PHE A 142 -0.38 -13.53 -8.36
N ARG A 143 -0.20 -12.22 -8.22
CA ARG A 143 0.57 -11.61 -7.13
C ARG A 143 -0.07 -10.30 -6.71
N MET A 144 -0.10 -10.03 -5.40
CA MET A 144 -0.44 -8.73 -4.85
C MET A 144 0.77 -8.12 -4.14
N VAL A 145 1.08 -6.87 -4.47
CA VAL A 145 1.94 -6.02 -3.63
C VAL A 145 1.03 -4.99 -2.97
N GLU A 146 0.93 -5.02 -1.64
CA GLU A 146 0.12 -4.08 -0.88
C GLU A 146 1.02 -3.19 -0.02
N ARG A 147 0.76 -1.88 0.01
CA ARG A 147 1.62 -0.89 0.65
C ARG A 147 0.79 0.02 1.52
N HIS A 148 1.11 0.07 2.81
CA HIS A 148 0.43 0.88 3.82
C HIS A 148 1.30 2.07 4.19
N TYR A 149 0.71 3.26 4.24
CA TYR A 149 1.36 4.52 4.52
C TYR A 149 0.59 5.31 5.57
N TYR A 150 1.30 6.01 6.45
CA TYR A 150 0.77 7.12 7.23
C TYR A 150 1.48 8.39 6.74
N HIS A 151 0.72 9.33 6.18
CA HIS A 151 1.27 10.46 5.40
C HIS A 151 2.27 9.99 4.33
N GLU A 152 3.49 10.54 4.32
CA GLU A 152 4.60 10.19 3.41
C GLU A 152 5.52 9.09 3.98
N LYS A 153 5.08 8.34 5.01
CA LYS A 153 5.85 7.26 5.64
C LYS A 153 5.23 5.91 5.34
N LEU A 154 5.96 5.06 4.61
CA LEU A 154 5.64 3.64 4.49
C LEU A 154 5.69 2.97 5.87
N LEU A 155 4.56 2.42 6.31
CA LEU A 155 4.43 1.61 7.52
C LEU A 155 4.90 0.17 7.27
N LYS A 156 4.36 -0.45 6.22
CA LYS A 156 4.66 -1.83 5.82
C LYS A 156 4.37 -2.03 4.34
N SER A 157 5.13 -2.91 3.70
CA SER A 157 4.78 -3.47 2.39
C SER A 157 4.60 -4.96 2.56
N PHE A 158 3.49 -5.48 2.06
CA PHE A 158 3.21 -6.90 1.93
C PHE A 158 3.35 -7.30 0.46
N ASP A 159 3.71 -8.55 0.21
CA ASP A 159 4.05 -9.07 -1.11
C ASP A 159 3.67 -10.55 -1.11
N PHE A 160 2.51 -10.85 -1.68
CA PHE A 160 1.87 -12.17 -1.63
C PHE A 160 1.71 -12.75 -3.03
N GLU A 161 1.99 -14.04 -3.18
CA GLU A 161 1.78 -14.79 -4.41
C GLU A 161 0.61 -15.76 -4.21
N PHE A 162 -0.46 -15.57 -4.97
CA PHE A 162 -1.59 -16.50 -5.05
C PHE A 162 -1.23 -17.75 -5.88
N GLY A 163 -0.30 -17.60 -6.84
CA GLY A 163 0.17 -18.67 -7.71
C GLY A 163 -0.65 -18.81 -9.00
N PHE A 164 -1.10 -20.03 -9.28
CA PHE A 164 -1.95 -20.35 -10.44
C PHE A 164 -3.42 -20.39 -10.01
N CYS A 165 -4.29 -19.71 -10.75
CA CYS A 165 -5.74 -19.74 -10.51
C CYS A 165 -6.44 -20.44 -11.68
N ILE A 166 -7.39 -21.32 -11.35
CA ILE A 166 -8.08 -22.17 -12.32
C ILE A 166 -9.08 -21.29 -13.12
N PRO A 167 -9.12 -21.36 -14.48
CA PRO A 167 -10.12 -20.65 -15.27
C PRO A 167 -11.56 -21.02 -14.90
N ASN A 168 -12.49 -20.08 -15.06
CA ASN A 168 -13.93 -20.26 -14.80
C ASN A 168 -14.23 -20.89 -13.43
N SER A 169 -13.53 -20.43 -12.39
CA SER A 169 -13.64 -21.01 -11.05
C SER A 169 -13.65 -19.96 -9.94
N LYS A 170 -14.18 -20.35 -8.78
CA LYS A 170 -14.03 -19.61 -7.53
C LYS A 170 -12.81 -20.14 -6.77
N ASN A 171 -11.93 -19.22 -6.39
CA ASN A 171 -10.67 -19.47 -5.70
C ASN A 171 -10.74 -18.84 -4.30
N THR A 172 -9.97 -19.39 -3.36
CA THR A 172 -9.88 -18.88 -1.98
C THR A 172 -8.42 -18.87 -1.55
N CYS A 173 -7.98 -17.78 -0.91
CA CYS A 173 -6.64 -17.64 -0.36
C CYS A 173 -6.72 -17.04 1.05
N GLU A 174 -5.83 -17.44 1.96
CA GLU A 174 -5.63 -16.77 3.25
C GLU A 174 -4.22 -16.17 3.27
N HIS A 175 -4.14 -14.84 3.32
CA HIS A 175 -2.89 -14.11 3.50
C HIS A 175 -2.65 -13.83 4.99
N ILE A 176 -1.42 -14.08 5.46
CA ILE A 176 -1.04 -13.81 6.85
C ILE A 176 -0.26 -12.50 6.89
N TYR A 177 -0.81 -11.54 7.63
CA TYR A 177 -0.28 -10.19 7.77
C TYR A 177 0.42 -10.04 9.11
N GLU A 178 1.75 -9.94 9.11
CA GLU A 178 2.53 -9.53 10.28
C GLU A 178 2.63 -8.01 10.36
N PHE A 179 2.02 -7.42 11.39
CA PHE A 179 1.94 -5.97 11.54
C PHE A 179 3.33 -5.36 11.86
N PRO A 180 3.58 -4.10 11.47
CA PRO A 180 4.77 -3.38 11.90
C PRO A 180 4.70 -3.10 13.42
N THR A 181 5.85 -3.09 14.09
CA THR A 181 5.92 -2.55 15.47
C THR A 181 5.78 -1.03 15.41
N LEU A 182 4.64 -0.51 15.87
CA LEU A 182 4.39 0.91 16.03
C LEU A 182 4.77 1.38 17.45
N THR A 183 5.20 2.63 17.59
CA THR A 183 5.36 3.27 18.90
C THR A 183 4.00 3.74 19.46
N PRO A 184 3.87 3.96 20.79
CA PRO A 184 2.65 4.53 21.35
C PRO A 184 2.27 5.89 20.74
N ASP A 185 3.26 6.72 20.43
CA ASP A 185 3.05 8.04 19.82
C ASP A 185 2.52 7.90 18.38
N GLU A 186 3.09 6.99 17.57
CA GLU A 186 2.62 6.71 16.20
C GLU A 186 1.19 6.16 16.19
N MET A 187 0.86 5.28 17.13
CA MET A 187 -0.50 4.77 17.30
C MET A 187 -1.48 5.89 17.67
N GLN A 188 -1.09 6.77 18.60
CA GLN A 188 -1.93 7.89 19.03
C GLN A 188 -2.18 8.86 17.86
N GLU A 189 -1.15 9.21 17.10
CA GLU A 189 -1.28 10.03 15.88
C GLU A 189 -2.27 9.38 14.89
N MET A 190 -2.14 8.08 14.60
CA MET A 190 -3.04 7.35 13.68
C MET A 190 -4.49 7.26 14.18
N ILE A 191 -4.73 7.29 15.50
CA ILE A 191 -6.08 7.32 16.09
C ILE A 191 -6.69 8.72 15.98
N GLU A 192 -5.90 9.77 16.22
CA GLU A 192 -6.34 11.17 16.16
C GLU A 192 -6.59 11.67 14.73
N HIS A 193 -5.96 11.06 13.72
CA HIS A 193 -6.00 11.46 12.31
C HIS A 193 -6.66 10.39 11.42
N PRO A 194 -7.98 10.18 11.51
CA PRO A 194 -8.69 9.16 10.76
C PRO A 194 -8.60 9.40 9.24
N PHE A 195 -8.43 8.31 8.48
CA PHE A 195 -8.29 8.28 7.01
C PHE A 195 -7.00 8.91 6.45
N GLU A 196 -6.07 9.33 7.32
CA GLU A 196 -4.71 9.75 6.92
C GLU A 196 -3.72 8.57 6.84
N THR A 197 -4.11 7.41 7.39
CA THR A 197 -3.53 6.12 7.01
C THR A 197 -4.21 5.60 5.75
N LYS A 198 -3.41 5.22 4.74
CA LYS A 198 -3.88 4.80 3.41
C LYS A 198 -3.12 3.58 2.92
N SER A 199 -3.72 2.82 2.02
CA SER A 199 -3.02 1.76 1.30
C SER A 199 -3.32 1.72 -0.19
N ASP A 200 -2.35 1.19 -0.93
CA ASP A 200 -2.49 0.79 -2.33
C ASP A 200 -2.25 -0.72 -2.44
N SER A 201 -3.22 -1.45 -3.01
CA SER A 201 -3.13 -2.88 -3.31
C SER A 201 -2.98 -3.06 -4.83
N PHE A 202 -1.77 -3.40 -5.27
CA PHE A 202 -1.42 -3.57 -6.68
C PHE A 202 -1.42 -5.05 -7.07
N TYR A 203 -2.23 -5.42 -8.06
CA TYR A 203 -2.41 -6.80 -8.50
C TYR A 203 -1.75 -7.03 -9.86
N PHE A 204 -0.98 -8.11 -9.96
CA PHE A 204 -0.17 -8.45 -11.12
C PHE A 204 -0.46 -9.87 -11.60
N VAL A 205 -0.56 -10.05 -12.91
CA VAL A 205 -0.51 -11.36 -13.59
C VAL A 205 0.68 -11.31 -14.54
N ASP A 206 1.54 -12.34 -14.49
CA ASP A 206 2.82 -12.40 -15.23
C ASP A 206 3.67 -11.11 -15.17
N ASN A 207 3.73 -10.49 -13.98
CA ASN A 207 4.43 -9.23 -13.69
C ASN A 207 3.89 -7.97 -14.40
N LYS A 208 2.71 -8.00 -15.01
CA LYS A 208 2.00 -6.83 -15.53
C LYS A 208 0.88 -6.42 -14.56
N LEU A 209 0.79 -5.14 -14.23
CA LEU A 209 -0.32 -4.58 -13.44
C LEU A 209 -1.65 -4.75 -14.20
N ILE A 210 -2.64 -5.36 -13.55
CA ILE A 210 -3.99 -5.62 -14.13
C ILE A 210 -5.12 -5.01 -13.29
N MET A 211 -4.89 -4.78 -12.01
CA MET A 211 -5.86 -4.15 -11.10
C MET A 211 -5.10 -3.41 -10.00
N HIS A 212 -5.69 -2.34 -9.51
CA HIS A 212 -5.15 -1.52 -8.44
C HIS A 212 -6.31 -0.98 -7.62
N ASN A 213 -6.34 -1.34 -6.34
CA ASN A 213 -7.38 -0.94 -5.39
C ASN A 213 -6.74 -0.07 -4.30
N LYS A 214 -7.56 0.74 -3.66
CA LYS A 214 -7.15 1.72 -2.64
C LYS A 214 -7.97 1.56 -1.37
N ALA A 215 -7.39 1.93 -0.25
CA ALA A 215 -8.15 2.06 0.99
C ALA A 215 -7.65 3.21 1.88
N ASP A 216 -8.54 3.67 2.74
CA ASP A 216 -8.19 4.49 3.91
C ASP A 216 -8.71 3.86 5.21
N TYR A 217 -8.07 4.24 6.32
CA TYR A 217 -8.27 3.60 7.62
C TYR A 217 -8.47 4.64 8.71
N ALA A 218 -9.51 4.44 9.52
CA ALA A 218 -9.69 5.11 10.80
C ALA A 218 -9.58 4.09 11.94
N TYR A 219 -8.94 4.50 13.05
CA TYR A 219 -8.70 3.65 14.23
C TYR A 219 -9.39 4.20 15.49
N ASN A 220 -10.41 5.05 15.32
CA ASN A 220 -11.15 5.74 16.38
C ASN A 220 -12.60 5.23 16.54
N GLY A 221 -12.88 4.02 16.07
CA GLY A 221 -14.18 3.33 16.24
C GLY A 221 -14.36 2.67 17.61
#